data_AF-A0A8C7W1B1-F1
#
_entry.id   AF-A0A8C7W1B1-F1
#
_cell.length_a   1.000
_cell.length_b   1.000
_cell.length_c   1.000
_cell.angle_alpha   90.00
_cell.angle_beta   90.00
_cell.angle_gamma   90.00
#
_symmetry.space_group_name_H-M   'P 1'
#
loop_
_entity.id
_entity.type
_entity.pdbx_description
1 polymer ?
#
loop_
_entity_poly.entity_id
_entity_poly.type
_entity_poly.pdbx_seq_one_letter_code
_entity_poly.pdbx_strand_id
1 'polypeptide(L)'
;MSFSGKYQMESHDNFESFMEAVGLPDELIQEGKDIKSISEIEETGDHFKVTVTTGTKILTNSFTIGQETELESPTGEKVNSVVTREGNKLTAILNGIEYVTELTDANTLVNVSGAYGWGFHEASQFQG
;
A
#
# COMPACT_ATOMS: atom_id res chain seq x y z
N MET A 1 -18.20 0.38 5.10
CA MET A 1 -17.65 -0.21 3.87
C MET A 1 -16.58 -1.19 4.28
N SER A 2 -16.43 -2.29 3.54
CA SER A 2 -15.32 -3.23 3.74
C SER A 2 -14.26 -2.93 2.70
N PHE A 3 -13.00 -3.08 3.07
CA PHE A 3 -11.87 -3.05 2.14
C PHE A 3 -11.73 -4.37 1.37
N SER A 4 -12.56 -5.38 1.66
CA SER A 4 -12.40 -6.70 1.05
C SER A 4 -12.58 -6.66 -0.46
N GLY A 5 -11.65 -7.30 -1.16
CA GLY A 5 -11.72 -7.60 -2.58
C GLY A 5 -10.45 -7.20 -3.33
N LYS A 6 -10.56 -7.22 -4.65
CA LYS A 6 -9.44 -6.97 -5.56
C LYS A 6 -9.52 -5.57 -6.13
N TYR A 7 -8.42 -4.84 -6.05
CA TYR A 7 -8.26 -3.50 -6.59
C TYR A 7 -7.13 -3.51 -7.61
N GLN A 8 -7.31 -2.80 -8.72
CA GLN A 8 -6.27 -2.62 -9.72
C GLN A 8 -5.94 -1.14 -9.84
N MET A 9 -4.65 -0.80 -9.84
CA MET A 9 -4.20 0.57 -10.05
C MET A 9 -4.70 1.13 -11.38
N GLU A 10 -5.32 2.29 -11.29
CA GLU A 10 -5.79 3.08 -12.43
C GLU A 10 -4.82 4.22 -12.73
N SER A 11 -4.39 4.93 -11.70
CA SER A 11 -3.50 6.09 -11.80
C SER A 11 -2.56 6.18 -10.61
N HIS A 12 -1.40 6.79 -10.84
CA HIS A 12 -0.47 7.14 -9.79
C HIS A 12 0.25 8.45 -10.10
N ASP A 13 0.71 9.13 -9.06
CA ASP A 13 1.43 10.40 -9.14
C ASP A 13 2.68 10.36 -8.26
N ASN A 14 3.80 10.89 -8.78
CA ASN A 14 5.11 10.96 -8.13
C ASN A 14 5.76 9.61 -7.79
N PHE A 15 5.42 8.51 -8.48
CA PHE A 15 6.03 7.19 -8.24
C PHE A 15 7.56 7.23 -8.31
N GLU A 16 8.13 7.68 -9.44
CA GLU A 16 9.58 7.62 -9.66
C GLU A 16 10.35 8.43 -8.60
N SER A 17 9.96 9.69 -8.40
CA SER A 17 10.63 10.57 -7.43
C SER A 17 10.48 10.10 -5.98
N PHE A 18 9.32 9.55 -5.61
CA PHE A 18 9.13 9.00 -4.27
C PHE A 18 9.94 7.73 -4.07
N MET A 19 9.92 6.81 -5.04
CA MET A 19 10.66 5.55 -4.95
C MET A 19 12.18 5.78 -4.88
N GLU A 20 12.69 6.76 -5.63
CA GLU A 20 14.09 7.20 -5.52
C GLU A 20 14.39 7.77 -4.13
N ALA A 21 13.51 8.62 -3.59
CA ALA A 21 13.69 9.23 -2.28
C ALA A 21 13.67 8.22 -1.11
N VAL A 22 12.92 7.12 -1.24
CA VAL A 22 12.90 6.02 -0.26
C VAL A 22 14.01 4.99 -0.48
N GLY A 23 14.85 5.17 -1.51
CA GLY A 23 16.04 4.35 -1.76
C GLY A 23 15.79 3.09 -2.60
N LEU A 24 14.70 3.03 -3.36
CA LEU A 24 14.46 1.94 -4.30
C LEU A 24 15.46 2.04 -5.47
N PRO A 25 16.12 0.95 -5.89
CA PRO A 25 17.00 0.96 -7.05
C PRO A 25 16.29 1.39 -8.36
N ASP A 26 16.94 2.21 -9.18
CA ASP A 26 16.42 2.71 -10.46
C ASP A 26 15.87 1.61 -11.37
N GLU A 27 16.54 0.45 -11.41
CA GLU A 27 16.09 -0.71 -12.19
C GLU A 27 14.66 -1.13 -11.78
N LEU A 28 14.39 -1.21 -10.48
CA LEU A 28 13.07 -1.59 -9.95
C LEU A 28 12.03 -0.48 -10.17
N ILE A 29 12.45 0.77 -10.16
CA ILE A 29 11.59 1.92 -10.47
C ILE A 29 11.15 1.86 -11.93
N GLN A 30 12.10 1.65 -12.85
CA GLN A 30 11.80 1.58 -14.29
C GLN A 30 10.96 0.34 -14.65
N GLU A 31 11.17 -0.78 -13.96
CA GLU A 31 10.32 -1.97 -14.12
C GLU A 31 8.89 -1.72 -13.61
N GLY A 32 8.74 -1.02 -12.47
CA GLY A 32 7.45 -0.86 -11.79
C GLY A 32 6.55 0.27 -12.33
N LYS A 33 7.12 1.34 -12.90
CA LYS A 33 6.38 2.58 -13.19
C LYS A 33 5.20 2.44 -14.16
N ASP A 34 5.32 1.51 -15.11
CA ASP A 34 4.30 1.27 -16.15
C ASP A 34 3.41 0.05 -15.84
N ILE A 35 3.67 -0.63 -14.71
CA ILE A 35 2.95 -1.83 -14.31
C ILE A 35 1.77 -1.46 -13.43
N LYS A 36 0.58 -1.92 -13.81
CA LYS A 36 -0.61 -1.83 -12.95
C LYS A 36 -0.50 -2.81 -11.78
N SER A 37 -0.34 -2.27 -10.57
CA SER A 37 -0.38 -3.07 -9.34
C SER A 37 -1.79 -3.63 -9.12
N ILE A 38 -1.86 -4.83 -8.56
CA ILE A 38 -3.10 -5.48 -8.13
C ILE A 38 -3.01 -5.67 -6.62
N SER A 39 -3.96 -5.12 -5.90
CA SER A 39 -4.08 -5.25 -4.44
C SER A 39 -5.27 -6.12 -4.10
N GLU A 40 -5.05 -7.26 -3.45
CA GLU A 40 -6.08 -8.15 -2.93
C GLU A 40 -6.12 -8.01 -1.42
N ILE A 41 -7.27 -7.58 -0.89
CA ILE A 41 -7.47 -7.34 0.54
C ILE A 41 -8.50 -8.33 1.06
N GLU A 42 -8.14 -9.06 2.10
CA GLU A 42 -9.01 -9.95 2.85
C GLU A 42 -9.23 -9.32 4.25
N GLU A 43 -10.43 -8.85 4.56
CA GLU A 43 -10.80 -8.28 5.86
C GLU A 43 -11.69 -9.26 6.64
N THR A 44 -11.26 -9.70 7.82
CA THR A 44 -12.04 -10.53 8.74
C THR A 44 -12.09 -9.87 10.12
N GLY A 45 -13.10 -9.02 10.34
CA GLY A 45 -13.19 -8.19 11.55
C GLY A 45 -12.04 -7.18 11.58
N ASP A 46 -11.15 -7.31 12.55
CA ASP A 46 -9.95 -6.46 12.70
C ASP A 46 -8.70 -7.08 12.07
N HIS A 47 -8.79 -8.30 11.53
CA HIS A 47 -7.68 -8.96 10.85
C HIS A 47 -7.71 -8.66 9.35
N PHE A 48 -6.55 -8.27 8.83
CA PHE A 48 -6.35 -7.97 7.42
C PHE A 48 -5.24 -8.82 6.85
N LYS A 49 -5.43 -9.28 5.62
CA LYS A 49 -4.37 -9.80 4.78
C LYS A 49 -4.39 -9.05 3.45
N VAL A 50 -3.28 -8.37 3.15
CA VAL A 50 -3.10 -7.54 1.97
C VAL A 50 -2.03 -8.18 1.10
N THR A 51 -2.38 -8.51 -0.14
CA THR A 51 -1.46 -9.05 -1.13
C THR A 51 -1.35 -8.06 -2.29
N VAL A 52 -0.18 -7.49 -2.50
CA VAL A 52 0.10 -6.56 -3.60
C VAL A 52 0.95 -7.29 -4.64
N THR A 53 0.49 -7.32 -5.87
CA THR A 53 1.20 -7.90 -7.01
C THR A 53 1.57 -6.81 -7.99
N THR A 54 2.88 -6.63 -8.22
CA THR A 54 3.42 -5.68 -9.20
C THR A 54 4.32 -6.46 -10.15
N GLY A 55 3.78 -6.83 -11.30
CA GLY A 55 4.50 -7.61 -12.31
C GLY A 55 4.74 -9.03 -11.82
N THR A 56 6.01 -9.39 -11.61
CA THR A 56 6.42 -10.69 -11.05
C THR A 56 6.62 -10.67 -9.54
N LYS A 57 6.59 -9.48 -8.91
CA LYS A 57 6.76 -9.33 -7.46
C LYS A 57 5.43 -9.44 -6.74
N ILE A 58 5.42 -10.21 -5.66
CA ILE A 58 4.26 -10.41 -4.78
C ILE A 58 4.70 -10.07 -3.37
N LEU A 59 4.01 -9.11 -2.75
CA LEU A 59 4.19 -8.66 -1.39
C LEU A 59 2.94 -9.05 -0.59
N THR A 60 3.10 -9.75 0.53
CA THR A 60 1.96 -10.16 1.37
C THR A 60 2.18 -9.73 2.81
N ASN A 61 1.28 -8.90 3.32
CA ASN A 61 1.25 -8.45 4.70
C ASN A 61 -0.01 -8.96 5.40
N SER A 62 0.12 -9.43 6.64
CA SER A 62 -1.01 -9.84 7.48
C SER A 62 -0.89 -9.18 8.83
N PHE A 63 -1.96 -8.54 9.29
CA PHE A 63 -1.95 -7.73 10.50
C PHE A 63 -3.31 -7.69 11.19
N THR A 64 -3.31 -7.29 12.45
CA THR A 64 -4.52 -6.97 13.22
C THR A 64 -4.50 -5.50 13.57
N ILE A 65 -5.62 -4.80 13.38
CA ILE A 65 -5.73 -3.38 13.75
C ILE A 65 -5.38 -3.18 15.24
N GLY A 66 -4.52 -2.19 15.51
CA GLY A 66 -4.09 -1.83 16.86
C GLY A 66 -3.10 -2.78 17.52
N GLN A 67 -2.62 -3.82 16.82
CA GLN A 67 -1.59 -4.74 17.30
C GLN A 67 -0.27 -4.52 16.55
N GLU A 68 0.84 -4.67 17.28
CA GLU A 68 2.17 -4.68 16.67
C GLU A 68 2.33 -5.91 15.79
N THR A 69 2.83 -5.71 14.58
CA THR A 69 3.06 -6.75 13.58
C THR A 69 4.28 -6.42 12.73
N GLU A 70 4.94 -7.45 12.21
CA GLU A 70 5.99 -7.28 11.21
C GLU A 70 5.34 -7.06 9.84
N LEU A 71 5.65 -5.94 9.19
CA LEU A 71 5.21 -5.61 7.85
C LEU A 71 6.41 -5.53 6.91
N GLU A 72 6.27 -6.11 5.73
CA GLU A 72 7.24 -5.99 4.64
C GLU A 72 6.92 -4.75 3.80
N SER A 73 7.95 -3.94 3.58
CA SER A 73 7.92 -2.74 2.75
C SER A 73 8.22 -3.07 1.27
N PRO A 74 7.93 -2.16 0.33
CA PRO A 74 8.25 -2.38 -1.10
C PRO A 74 9.74 -2.58 -1.40
N THR A 75 10.64 -2.16 -0.50
CA THR A 75 12.09 -2.38 -0.60
C THR A 75 12.50 -3.80 -0.16
N GLY A 76 11.56 -4.59 0.38
CA GLY A 76 11.80 -5.92 0.96
C GLY A 76 12.22 -5.90 2.43
N GLU A 77 12.34 -4.73 3.04
CA GLU A 77 12.65 -4.61 4.47
C GLU A 77 11.43 -4.92 5.32
N LYS A 78 11.66 -5.62 6.43
CA LYS A 78 10.64 -5.98 7.41
C LYS A 78 10.72 -5.08 8.63
N VAL A 79 9.59 -4.50 9.02
CA VAL A 79 9.51 -3.46 10.04
C VAL A 79 8.36 -3.75 10.98
N ASN A 80 8.62 -3.72 12.29
CA ASN A 80 7.55 -3.76 13.28
C ASN A 80 6.77 -2.44 13.26
N SER A 81 5.46 -2.54 13.07
CA SER A 81 4.57 -1.40 13.00
C SER A 81 3.19 -1.76 13.54
N VAL A 82 2.36 -0.73 13.75
CA VAL A 82 0.98 -0.87 14.16
C VAL A 82 0.11 -0.22 13.10
N VAL A 83 -0.82 -0.99 12.53
CA VAL A 83 -1.84 -0.44 11.63
C VAL A 83 -3.02 0.04 12.47
N THR A 84 -3.41 1.29 12.25
CA THR A 84 -4.55 1.93 12.92
C THR A 84 -5.68 2.16 11.92
N ARG A 85 -6.92 2.20 12.40
CA ARG A 85 -8.11 2.42 11.58
C ARG A 85 -8.94 3.59 12.14
N GLU A 86 -9.26 4.53 11.26
CA GLU A 86 -10.20 5.63 11.51
C GLU A 86 -11.28 5.60 10.43
N GLY A 87 -12.41 4.95 10.73
CA GLY A 87 -13.50 4.79 9.77
C GLY A 87 -13.11 3.96 8.54
N ASN A 88 -13.03 4.62 7.38
CA ASN A 88 -12.65 4.09 6.07
C ASN A 88 -11.17 4.34 5.72
N LYS A 89 -10.35 4.75 6.70
CA LYS A 89 -8.92 5.03 6.54
C LYS A 89 -8.08 4.10 7.42
N LEU A 90 -7.05 3.51 6.84
CA LEU A 90 -5.99 2.79 7.52
C LEU A 90 -4.72 3.64 7.51
N THR A 91 -3.94 3.58 8.59
CA THR A 91 -2.66 4.30 8.68
C THR A 91 -1.61 3.44 9.37
N ALA A 92 -0.41 3.40 8.79
CA ALA A 92 0.75 2.70 9.32
C ALA A 92 2.02 3.51 9.06
N ILE A 93 3.05 3.31 9.88
CA ILE A 93 4.35 3.96 9.69
C ILE A 93 5.42 2.88 9.60
N LEU A 94 6.12 2.79 8.46
CA LEU A 94 7.22 1.85 8.24
C LEU A 94 8.47 2.65 7.88
N ASN A 95 9.57 2.47 8.63
CA ASN A 95 10.85 3.17 8.39
C ASN A 95 10.73 4.70 8.22
N GLY A 96 9.81 5.32 8.95
CA GLY A 96 9.56 6.77 8.87
C GLY A 96 8.72 7.22 7.68
N ILE A 97 8.23 6.29 6.86
CA ILE A 97 7.27 6.53 5.79
C ILE A 97 5.86 6.31 6.35
N GLU A 98 5.00 7.32 6.24
CA GLU A 98 3.58 7.21 6.56
C GLU A 98 2.84 6.61 5.36
N TYR A 99 2.11 5.54 5.60
CA TYR A 99 1.24 4.88 4.63
C TYR A 99 -0.20 5.08 5.07
N VAL A 100 -0.99 5.69 4.19
CA VAL A 100 -2.42 5.91 4.38
C VAL A 100 -3.17 5.20 3.26
N THR A 101 -4.11 4.32 3.64
CA THR A 101 -5.01 3.65 2.69
C THR A 101 -6.43 4.05 3.02
N GLU A 102 -7.09 4.76 2.11
CA GLU A 102 -8.46 5.23 2.28
C GLU A 102 -9.38 4.64 1.21
N LEU A 103 -10.50 4.09 1.66
CA LEU A 103 -11.58 3.67 0.77
C LEU A 103 -12.53 4.86 0.57
N THR A 104 -12.32 5.64 -0.49
CA THR A 104 -13.03 6.92 -0.71
C THR A 104 -14.49 6.71 -1.10
N ASP A 105 -14.79 5.60 -1.77
CA ASP A 105 -16.15 5.16 -2.08
C ASP A 105 -16.21 3.62 -2.14
N ALA A 106 -17.32 3.04 -2.58
CA ALA A 106 -17.49 1.58 -2.62
C ALA A 106 -16.50 0.84 -3.53
N ASN A 107 -15.91 1.54 -4.52
CA ASN A 107 -15.07 0.96 -5.56
C ASN A 107 -13.66 1.57 -5.62
N THR A 108 -13.43 2.76 -5.04
CA THR A 108 -12.15 3.46 -5.16
C THR A 108 -11.32 3.35 -3.89
N LEU A 109 -10.12 2.78 -4.02
CA LEU A 109 -9.10 2.72 -2.98
C LEU A 109 -7.97 3.71 -3.31
N VAL A 110 -7.65 4.60 -2.39
CA VAL A 110 -6.56 5.56 -2.53
C VAL A 110 -5.46 5.24 -1.52
N ASN A 111 -4.24 5.03 -2.01
CA ASN A 111 -3.04 4.90 -1.20
C ASN A 111 -2.23 6.20 -1.28
N VAL A 112 -1.84 6.74 -0.13
CA VAL A 112 -0.95 7.88 -0.02
C VAL A 112 0.25 7.46 0.83
N SER A 113 1.45 7.60 0.26
CA SER A 113 2.70 7.35 0.97
C SER A 113 3.48 8.66 1.09
N GLY A 114 3.88 9.02 2.30
CA GLY A 114 4.55 10.30 2.59
C GLY A 114 5.85 10.11 3.35
N ALA A 115 6.95 10.69 2.85
CA ALA A 115 8.24 10.69 3.52
C ALA A 115 9.13 11.84 3.00
N TYR A 116 9.95 12.44 3.87
CA TYR A 116 10.98 13.42 3.48
C TYR A 116 10.47 14.61 2.65
N GLY A 117 9.20 15.01 2.81
CA GLY A 117 8.57 16.07 2.02
C GLY A 117 8.08 15.64 0.63
N TRP A 118 8.27 14.36 0.27
CA TRP A 118 7.72 13.73 -0.92
C TRP A 118 6.42 12.99 -0.58
N GLY A 119 5.51 12.97 -1.55
CA GLY A 119 4.24 12.27 -1.45
C GLY A 119 3.94 11.50 -2.74
N PHE A 120 3.70 10.21 -2.61
CA PHE A 120 3.23 9.31 -3.66
C PHE A 120 1.74 9.04 -3.48
N HIS A 121 0.98 9.15 -4.56
CA HIS A 121 -0.45 8.88 -4.56
C HIS A 121 -0.77 7.81 -5.58
N GLU A 122 -1.58 6.84 -5.19
CA GLU A 122 -2.05 5.76 -6.06
C GLU A 122 -3.57 5.64 -5.89
N ALA A 123 -4.31 5.61 -7.00
CA ALA A 123 -5.73 5.33 -7.01
C ALA A 123 -5.98 4.00 -7.73
N SER A 124 -6.76 3.13 -7.08
CA SER A 124 -7.08 1.79 -7.56
C SER A 124 -8.59 1.56 -7.58
N GLN A 125 -9.06 0.85 -8.61
CA GLN A 125 -10.46 0.53 -8.82
C GLN A 125 -10.77 -0.92 -8.48
N PHE A 126 -11.88 -1.14 -7.79
CA PHE A 126 -12.41 -2.45 -7.45
C PHE A 126 -12.70 -3.29 -8.70
N GLN A 127 -12.31 -4.56 -8.67
CA GLN A 127 -12.41 -5.52 -9.77
C GLN A 127 -13.25 -6.77 -9.41
N GLY A 128 -13.63 -6.95 -8.14
CA GLY A 128 -14.36 -8.13 -7.67
C GLY A 128 -13.85 -8.67 -6.34
#